data_AF-A0A382KCR2-F1
#
_entry.id   AF-A0A382KCR2-F1
#
_cell.length_a   1.000
_cell.length_b   1.000
_cell.length_c   1.000
_cell.angle_alpha   90.00
_cell.angle_beta   90.00
_cell.angle_gamma   90.00
#
_symmetry.space_group_name_H-M   'P 1'
#
loop_
_entity.id
_entity.type
_entity.pdbx_description
1 polymer ?
#
loop_
_entity_poly.entity_id
_entity_poly.type
_entity_poly.pdbx_seq_one_letter_code
_entity_poly.pdbx_strand_id
1 'polypeptide(L)'
;DQIQIGISGSLKRDMTCSPYIPGKGYPVEAKNIKKLLKAKDWNTMRIQAIGNAYKVWLQGEEVMTYKSGSAKEEGPIGIQLHGSRIMGIDYRNMKVAELP
;
A
#
# COMPACT_ATOMS: atom_id res chain seq x y z
N ASP A 1 7.59 -2.99 -6.91
CA ASP A 1 6.58 -1.95 -6.58
C ASP A 1 6.26 -1.99 -5.10
N GLN A 2 5.68 -0.92 -4.55
CA GLN A 2 5.33 -0.84 -3.13
C GLN A 2 3.92 -0.26 -2.99
N ILE A 3 3.19 -0.67 -1.96
CA ILE A 3 1.97 0.00 -1.52
C ILE A 3 2.31 0.78 -0.25
N GLN A 4 2.23 2.10 -0.32
CA GLN A 4 2.66 2.98 0.77
C GLN A 4 1.70 2.88 1.97
N ILE A 5 2.27 3.00 3.17
CA ILE A 5 1.53 3.24 4.42
C ILE A 5 2.08 4.52 5.05
N GLY A 6 1.21 5.48 5.33
CA GLY A 6 1.55 6.75 5.97
C GLY A 6 2.06 7.84 5.02
N ILE A 7 2.82 8.78 5.59
CA ILE A 7 3.21 10.04 4.95
C ILE A 7 4.38 9.83 3.98
N SER A 8 4.21 10.29 2.75
CA SER A 8 5.30 10.39 1.77
C SER A 8 6.31 11.46 2.20
N GLY A 9 7.58 11.07 2.28
CA GLY A 9 8.67 11.98 2.66
C GLY A 9 8.88 13.13 1.68
N SER A 10 8.59 12.93 0.39
CA SER A 10 8.72 13.94 -0.67
C SER A 10 7.47 14.82 -0.78
N LEU A 11 6.27 14.22 -0.74
CA LEU A 11 5.01 14.95 -0.91
C LEU A 11 4.48 15.58 0.38
N LYS A 12 5.05 15.25 1.54
CA LYS A 12 4.67 15.76 2.87
C LYS A 12 3.20 15.57 3.24
N ARG A 13 2.55 14.55 2.64
CA ARG A 13 1.16 14.18 2.91
C ARG A 13 0.97 12.68 2.90
N ASP A 14 -0.15 12.23 3.48
CA ASP A 14 -0.51 10.82 3.53
C ASP A 14 -0.72 10.26 2.12
N MET A 15 -0.09 9.12 1.86
CA MET A 15 -0.17 8.38 0.60
C MET A 15 -0.56 6.92 0.86
N THR A 16 -1.20 6.63 1.99
CA THR A 16 -1.61 5.27 2.38
C THR A 16 -2.44 4.62 1.27
N CYS A 17 -2.17 3.34 1.02
CA CYS A 17 -2.77 2.52 -0.05
C CYS A 17 -2.42 2.93 -1.49
N SER A 18 -1.61 3.98 -1.70
CA SER A 18 -1.18 4.39 -3.05
C SER A 18 0.07 3.61 -3.49
N PRO A 19 0.17 3.20 -4.76
CA PRO A 19 1.33 2.52 -5.28
C PRO A 19 2.51 3.48 -5.44
N TYR A 20 3.65 3.14 -4.85
CA TYR A 20 4.93 3.77 -5.16
C TYR A 20 5.73 2.89 -6.11
N ILE A 21 6.07 3.45 -7.27
CA ILE A 21 6.81 2.78 -8.33
C ILE A 21 8.17 3.49 -8.49
N PRO A 22 9.29 2.78 -8.30
CA PRO A 22 10.62 3.34 -8.53
C PRO A 22 10.73 4.02 -9.90
N GLY A 23 11.23 5.26 -9.92
CA GLY A 23 11.34 6.07 -11.14
C GLY A 23 10.04 6.74 -11.61
N LYS A 24 8.85 6.31 -11.14
CA LYS A 24 7.56 6.94 -11.51
C LYS A 24 6.83 7.62 -10.34
N GLY A 25 7.27 7.40 -9.09
CA GLY A 25 6.61 7.95 -7.92
C GLY A 25 5.23 7.32 -7.70
N TYR A 26 4.19 8.15 -7.57
CA TYR A 26 2.81 7.73 -7.33
C TYR A 26 1.95 7.93 -8.59
N PRO A 27 1.87 6.94 -9.50
CA PRO A 27 1.13 7.08 -10.77
C PRO A 27 -0.39 7.18 -10.60
N VAL A 28 -0.91 6.72 -9.46
CA VAL A 28 -2.30 6.88 -9.05
C VAL A 28 -2.34 7.05 -7.53
N GLU A 29 -3.32 7.78 -7.04
CA GLU A 29 -3.53 7.96 -5.60
C GLU A 29 -4.79 7.22 -5.15
N ALA A 30 -4.72 6.63 -3.97
CA ALA A 30 -5.86 5.98 -3.35
C ALA A 30 -6.91 7.03 -2.93
N LYS A 31 -8.19 6.70 -3.10
CA LYS A 31 -9.31 7.59 -2.79
C LYS A 31 -9.86 7.33 -1.39
N ASN A 32 -10.57 8.31 -0.84
CA ASN A 32 -11.28 8.22 0.46
C ASN A 32 -10.41 7.90 1.70
N ILE A 33 -9.08 7.98 1.59
CA ILE A 33 -8.16 7.66 2.70
C ILE A 33 -8.45 8.47 3.96
N LYS A 34 -8.65 9.79 3.83
CA LYS A 34 -8.97 10.66 4.97
C LYS A 34 -10.24 10.25 5.73
N LYS A 35 -11.19 9.60 5.06
CA LYS A 35 -12.46 9.13 5.65
C LYS A 35 -12.28 7.76 6.31
N LEU A 36 -11.46 6.89 5.73
CA LEU A 36 -11.35 5.48 6.13
C LEU A 36 -10.23 5.22 7.14
N LEU A 37 -9.12 5.97 7.04
CA LEU A 37 -7.93 5.75 7.83
C LEU A 37 -8.16 6.15 9.30
N LYS A 38 -7.86 5.21 10.20
CA LYS A 38 -7.90 5.44 11.64
C LYS A 38 -6.49 5.70 12.15
N ALA A 39 -6.13 6.98 12.37
CA ALA A 39 -4.75 7.37 12.67
C ALA A 39 -4.18 6.82 13.99
N LYS A 40 -5.04 6.42 14.95
CA LYS A 40 -4.64 5.94 16.29
C LYS A 40 -5.24 4.57 16.63
N ASP A 41 -5.64 3.81 15.62
CA ASP A 41 -6.29 2.51 15.80
C ASP A 41 -5.87 1.56 14.67
N TRP A 42 -6.25 0.29 14.80
CA TRP A 42 -5.97 -0.73 13.81
C TRP A 42 -6.72 -0.49 12.51
N ASN A 43 -5.99 -0.55 11.40
CA ASN A 43 -6.53 -0.49 10.05
C ASN A 43 -6.46 -1.88 9.41
N THR A 44 -7.54 -2.28 8.77
CA THR A 44 -7.60 -3.50 7.97
C THR A 44 -7.37 -3.14 6.52
N MET A 45 -6.28 -3.65 5.95
CA MET A 45 -5.93 -3.48 4.55
C MET A 45 -5.91 -4.83 3.85
N ARG A 46 -6.45 -4.87 2.63
CA ARG A 46 -6.33 -6.00 1.72
C ARG A 46 -5.60 -5.52 0.47
N ILE A 47 -4.63 -6.30 0.01
CA ILE A 47 -3.90 -6.05 -1.23
C ILE A 47 -4.08 -7.30 -2.08
N GLN A 48 -4.45 -7.12 -3.34
CA GLN A 48 -4.54 -8.17 -4.35
C GLN A 48 -3.59 -7.82 -5.49
N ALA A 49 -2.80 -8.79 -5.92
CA ALA A 49 -2.01 -8.74 -7.13
C ALA A 49 -2.43 -9.92 -8.02
N ILE A 50 -2.98 -9.63 -9.20
CA ILE A 50 -3.30 -10.63 -10.22
C ILE A 50 -2.57 -10.22 -11.49
N GLY A 51 -1.56 -10.99 -11.89
CA GLY A 51 -0.60 -10.58 -12.92
C GLY A 51 0.01 -9.22 -12.57
N ASN A 52 -0.21 -8.23 -13.44
CA ASN A 52 0.27 -6.86 -13.22
C ASN A 52 -0.78 -5.89 -12.65
N ALA A 53 -1.98 -6.37 -12.31
CA ALA A 53 -3.04 -5.56 -11.77
C ALA A 53 -3.05 -5.63 -10.24
N TYR A 54 -2.88 -4.47 -9.60
CA TYR A 54 -2.96 -4.31 -8.15
C TYR A 54 -4.28 -3.66 -7.78
N LYS A 55 -4.92 -4.21 -6.74
CA LYS A 55 -6.07 -3.61 -6.09
C LYS A 55 -5.83 -3.54 -4.60
N VAL A 56 -6.25 -2.44 -3.99
CA VAL A 56 -6.10 -2.23 -2.54
C VAL A 56 -7.43 -1.79 -1.95
N TRP A 57 -7.76 -2.40 -0.81
CA TRP A 57 -8.91 -2.04 0.01
C TRP A 57 -8.45 -1.57 1.37
N LEU A 58 -9.10 -0.54 1.89
CA LEU A 58 -8.93 -0.04 3.26
C LEU A 58 -10.29 -0.06 3.96
N GLN A 59 -10.38 -0.69 5.12
CA GLN A 59 -11.65 -0.88 5.84
C GLN A 59 -12.74 -1.55 4.99
N GLY A 60 -12.36 -2.40 4.03
CA GLY A 60 -13.27 -3.10 3.13
C GLY A 60 -13.69 -2.33 1.86
N GLU A 61 -13.40 -1.03 1.77
CA GLU A 61 -13.68 -0.21 0.60
C GLU A 61 -12.52 -0.30 -0.41
N GLU A 62 -12.79 -0.50 -1.70
CA GLU A 62 -11.76 -0.48 -2.75
C GLU A 62 -11.30 0.97 -2.92
N VAL A 63 -10.03 1.26 -2.61
CA VAL A 63 -9.49 2.62 -2.63
C VAL A 63 -8.54 2.87 -3.79
N MET A 64 -7.98 1.81 -4.39
CA MET A 64 -6.98 1.93 -5.46
C MET A 64 -7.00 0.73 -6.39
N THR A 65 -6.95 0.99 -7.70
CA THR A 65 -6.64 0.02 -8.75
C THR A 65 -5.50 0.58 -9.61
N TYR A 66 -4.48 -0.24 -9.90
CA TYR A 66 -3.32 0.15 -10.72
C TYR A 66 -2.83 -1.02 -11.57
N LYS A 67 -2.52 -0.77 -12.84
CA LYS A 67 -1.79 -1.72 -13.70
C LYS A 67 -0.33 -1.33 -13.77
N SER A 68 0.55 -2.14 -13.20
CA SER A 68 1.98 -1.88 -13.18
C SER A 68 2.67 -2.32 -14.46
N GLY A 69 3.56 -1.47 -14.97
CA GLY A 69 4.48 -1.83 -16.06
C GLY A 69 5.76 -2.53 -15.58
N SER A 70 5.98 -2.59 -14.26
CA SER A 70 7.19 -3.15 -13.64
C SER A 70 6.89 -4.33 -12.70
N ALA A 71 5.65 -4.84 -12.73
CA ALA A 71 5.26 -6.02 -11.97
C ALA A 71 6.20 -7.19 -12.24
N LYS A 72 6.47 -7.97 -11.20
CA LYS A 72 7.20 -9.23 -11.28
C LYS A 72 6.19 -10.36 -11.08
N GLU A 73 6.39 -11.46 -11.79
CA GLU A 73 5.51 -12.62 -11.73
C GLU A 73 5.54 -13.29 -10.36
N GLU A 74 6.75 -13.45 -9.80
CA GLU A 74 6.97 -14.04 -8.48
C GLU A 74 8.01 -13.25 -7.68
N GLY A 75 7.99 -13.42 -6.36
CA GLY A 75 8.95 -12.82 -5.45
C GLY A 75 8.47 -12.82 -4.00
N PRO A 76 9.35 -12.46 -3.05
CA PRO A 76 8.98 -12.39 -1.64
C PRO A 76 8.06 -11.21 -1.36
N ILE A 77 7.22 -11.35 -0.33
CA ILE A 77 6.49 -10.22 0.26
C ILE A 77 7.41 -9.52 1.27
N GLY A 78 7.68 -8.24 1.02
CA GLY A 78 8.48 -7.40 1.90
C GLY A 78 7.64 -6.39 2.69
N ILE A 79 7.97 -6.19 3.96
CA ILE A 79 7.47 -5.09 4.79
C ILE A 79 8.63 -4.12 4.99
N GLN A 80 8.44 -2.85 4.60
CA GLN A 80 9.46 -1.83 4.73
C GLN A 80 9.09 -0.83 5.82
N LEU A 81 10.03 -0.59 6.75
CA LEU A 81 10.04 0.60 7.59
C LEU A 81 11.13 1.55 7.07
N HIS A 82 10.78 2.80 6.80
CA HIS A 82 11.73 3.76 6.24
C HIS A 82 12.80 4.14 7.28
N GLY A 83 14.07 4.02 6.92
CA GLY A 83 15.19 4.41 7.79
C GLY A 83 15.30 5.92 8.03
N SER A 84 16.10 6.32 9.01
CA SER A 84 16.39 7.73 9.34
C SER A 84 15.16 8.58 9.69
N ARG A 85 14.13 7.95 10.26
CA ARG A 85 12.90 8.57 10.75
C ARG A 85 12.58 8.02 12.13
N ILE A 86 12.05 8.87 13.01
CA ILE A 86 11.44 8.41 14.27
C ILE A 86 10.05 7.91 13.91
N MET A 87 9.92 6.61 13.67
CA MET A 87 8.65 5.98 13.32
C MET A 87 8.59 4.53 13.78
N GLY A 88 7.37 4.07 14.03
CA GLY A 88 7.05 2.68 14.34
C GLY A 88 5.68 2.32 13.77
N ILE A 89 5.46 1.04 13.55
CA ILE A 89 4.18 0.48 13.10
C ILE A 89 4.08 -0.95 13.61
N ASP A 90 2.92 -1.31 14.12
CA ASP A 90 2.62 -2.66 14.59
C ASP A 90 1.73 -3.37 13.56
N TYR A 91 1.97 -4.67 13.38
CA TYR A 91 1.18 -5.53 12.50
C TYR A 91 0.54 -6.66 13.30
N ARG A 92 -0.67 -7.06 12.90
CA ARG A 92 -1.36 -8.25 13.43
C ARG A 92 -2.22 -8.89 12.35
N ASN A 93 -2.55 -10.16 12.54
CA ASN A 93 -3.46 -10.92 11.65
C ASN A 93 -3.01 -10.92 10.18
N MET A 94 -1.71 -10.96 9.92
CA MET A 94 -1.17 -11.06 8.57
C MET A 94 -1.47 -12.43 7.98
N LYS A 95 -2.07 -12.45 6.78
CA LYS A 95 -2.40 -13.65 6.03
C LYS A 95 -2.03 -13.42 4.58
N VAL A 96 -1.58 -14.48 3.93
CA VAL A 96 -1.24 -14.51 2.50
C VAL A 96 -1.86 -15.77 1.93
N ALA A 97 -2.42 -15.65 0.73
CA ALA A 97 -2.95 -16.77 -0.03
C ALA A 97 -2.69 -16.51 -1.51
N GLU A 98 -2.33 -17.58 -2.23
CA GLU A 98 -2.36 -17.57 -3.68
C GLU A 98 -3.82 -17.53 -4.14
N LEU A 99 -4.07 -16.87 -5.27
CA LEU A 99 -5.38 -16.75 -5.86
C LEU A 99 -5.51 -17.76 -7.02
N PRO A 100 -6.69 -18.38 -7.20
CA PRO A 100 -6.95 -19.29 -8.32
C PRO A 100 -6.78 -18.63 -9.69
#